data_AF-A0A6J3LBT6-F1
#
_entry.id   AF-A0A6J3LBT6-F1
#
_cell.length_a   1.000
_cell.length_b   1.000
_cell.length_c   1.000
_cell.angle_alpha   90.00
_cell.angle_beta   90.00
_cell.angle_gamma   90.00
#
_symmetry.space_group_name_H-M   'P 1'
#
loop_
_entity.id
_entity.type
_entity.pdbx_description
1 polymer ?
#
loop_
_entity_poly.entity_id
_entity_poly.type
_entity_poly.pdbx_seq_one_letter_code
_entity_poly.pdbx_strand_id
1 'polypeptide(L)'
;MINHLSYGMFRIKIAIPVTNVYPYYEQCQRKDVNFTELLKSDKSLSLSGFQTNKTIKCTQWEYNFTQIPYPSIGTELDWVCDREYLVSTAQAIFFCGSIIGGFLVGWITDHKGRIPALMFCNGIALFASIFTASANSFWSFAVCRFLTGLAFDNCINIPLIIGKPSTK
;
A
#
# COMPACT_ATOMS: atom_id res chain seq x y z
N MET A 1 -32.10 -0.40 21.20
CA MET A 1 -31.06 -0.92 20.29
C MET A 1 -30.60 0.21 19.39
N ILE A 2 -29.85 1.18 19.95
CA ILE A 2 -29.28 2.28 19.16
C ILE A 2 -28.08 1.68 18.45
N ASN A 3 -28.18 1.53 17.13
CA ASN A 3 -27.28 0.74 16.31
C ASN A 3 -25.80 1.14 16.53
N HIS A 4 -24.93 0.14 16.71
CA HIS A 4 -23.48 0.26 16.82
C HIS A 4 -22.86 1.19 15.74
N LEU A 5 -23.48 1.23 14.55
CA LEU A 5 -23.15 2.11 13.43
C LEU A 5 -23.31 3.61 13.72
N SER A 6 -24.32 3.99 14.51
CA SER A 6 -24.57 5.39 14.86
C SER A 6 -23.50 5.92 15.83
N TYR A 7 -23.03 5.07 16.74
CA TYR A 7 -21.92 5.39 17.64
C TYR A 7 -20.58 5.51 16.90
N GLY A 8 -20.30 4.64 15.92
CA GLY A 8 -19.08 4.70 15.11
C GLY A 8 -18.93 6.03 14.35
N MET A 9 -19.97 6.45 13.65
CA MET A 9 -19.96 7.70 12.88
C MET A 9 -19.86 8.95 13.76
N PHE A 10 -20.46 8.90 14.96
CA PHE A 10 -20.36 9.98 15.95
C PHE A 10 -18.94 10.10 16.52
N ARG A 11 -18.27 8.98 16.82
CA ARG A 11 -16.88 8.97 17.30
C ARG A 11 -15.92 9.59 16.29
N ILE A 12 -16.03 9.23 15.02
CA ILE A 12 -15.15 9.72 13.94
C ILE A 12 -15.26 11.25 13.80
N LYS A 13 -16.49 11.79 13.78
CA LYS A 13 -16.73 13.24 13.63
C LYS A 13 -16.17 14.11 14.76
N ILE A 14 -16.06 13.57 15.98
CA ILE A 14 -15.56 14.31 17.14
C ILE A 14 -14.03 14.17 17.24
N ALA A 15 -13.51 12.97 16.99
CA ALA A 15 -12.11 12.65 17.18
C ALA A 15 -11.19 13.27 16.12
N ILE A 16 -11.68 13.41 14.88
CA ILE A 16 -10.86 13.87 13.76
C ILE A 16 -11.00 15.40 13.62
N PRO A 17 -9.90 16.17 13.71
CA PRO A 17 -9.94 17.59 13.43
C PRO A 17 -10.12 17.86 11.93
N VAL A 18 -10.94 18.86 11.63
CA VAL A 18 -11.21 19.32 10.26
C VAL A 18 -10.11 20.29 9.84
N THR A 19 -9.66 20.17 8.59
CA THR A 19 -8.61 21.02 8.02
C THR A 19 -9.17 21.79 6.81
N ASN A 20 -8.56 22.92 6.48
CA ASN A 20 -8.91 23.68 5.28
C ASN A 20 -8.21 23.15 4.01
N VAL A 21 -7.40 22.10 4.14
CA VAL A 21 -6.60 21.51 3.07
C VAL A 21 -7.21 20.16 2.73
N TYR A 22 -7.50 19.90 1.44
CA TYR A 22 -7.95 18.58 0.98
C TYR A 22 -7.01 17.48 1.54
N PRO A 23 -7.54 16.40 2.15
CA PRO A 23 -8.91 15.91 2.08
C PRO A 23 -9.91 16.51 3.10
N TYR A 24 -9.58 17.67 3.68
CA TYR A 24 -10.39 18.45 4.65
C TYR A 24 -10.53 17.82 6.03
N TYR A 25 -9.71 16.82 6.33
CA TYR A 25 -9.60 16.20 7.64
C TYR A 25 -8.15 15.76 7.89
N GLU A 26 -7.72 15.75 9.16
CA GLU A 26 -6.43 15.17 9.54
C GLU A 26 -6.48 13.64 9.54
N GLN A 27 -5.47 13.00 8.96
CA GLN A 27 -5.34 11.54 8.94
C GLN A 27 -4.38 11.02 10.02
N CYS A 28 -3.47 11.86 10.48
CA CYS A 28 -2.32 11.48 11.30
C CYS A 28 -2.47 11.89 12.77
N GLN A 29 -3.34 12.84 13.03
CA GLN A 29 -3.59 13.39 14.36
C GLN A 29 -5.06 13.26 14.72
N ARG A 30 -5.31 12.96 15.98
CA ARG A 30 -6.65 12.96 16.57
C ARG A 30 -6.70 13.88 17.78
N LYS A 31 -7.89 14.38 18.10
CA LYS A 31 -8.12 15.13 19.33
C LYS A 31 -8.02 14.19 20.55
N ASP A 32 -7.44 14.71 21.61
CA ASP A 32 -7.34 14.02 22.90
C ASP A 32 -8.68 14.19 23.64
N VAL A 33 -9.58 13.22 23.48
CA VAL A 33 -10.94 13.25 24.07
C VAL A 33 -11.21 11.98 24.87
N ASN A 34 -11.78 12.14 26.08
CA ASN A 34 -12.20 11.03 26.93
C ASN A 34 -13.58 10.51 26.50
N PHE A 35 -13.59 9.47 25.66
CA PHE A 35 -14.83 8.86 25.15
C PHE A 35 -15.73 8.26 26.26
N THR A 36 -15.17 7.90 27.42
CA THR A 36 -15.93 7.36 28.56
C THR A 36 -16.88 8.38 29.18
N GLU A 37 -16.52 9.67 29.14
CA GLU A 37 -17.37 10.75 29.64
C GLU A 37 -18.45 11.12 28.62
N LEU A 38 -18.11 11.05 27.33
CA LEU A 38 -19.03 11.27 26.21
C LEU A 38 -20.13 10.20 26.10
N LEU A 39 -19.87 8.97 26.55
CA LEU A 39 -20.86 7.89 26.57
C LEU A 39 -21.83 7.99 27.77
N LYS A 40 -21.44 8.68 28.85
CA LYS A 40 -22.28 8.89 30.04
C LYS A 40 -23.22 10.09 29.89
N SER A 41 -22.85 11.07 29.08
CA SER A 41 -23.71 12.20 28.73
C SER A 41 -24.55 11.83 27.51
N ASP A 42 -25.76 11.31 27.74
CA ASP A 42 -26.69 10.99 26.67
C ASP A 42 -27.03 12.26 25.87
N LYS A 43 -26.64 12.26 24.59
CA LYS A 43 -27.05 13.11 23.47
C LYS A 43 -27.14 14.65 23.69
N SER A 44 -26.43 15.34 22.81
CA SER A 44 -26.70 16.69 22.26
C SER A 44 -26.08 17.92 22.93
N LEU A 45 -25.34 17.77 24.03
CA LEU A 45 -24.67 18.92 24.64
C LEU A 45 -23.34 19.23 23.92
N SER A 46 -23.44 20.08 22.90
CA SER A 46 -22.35 20.92 22.38
C SER A 46 -21.16 20.17 21.77
N LEU A 47 -21.23 19.96 20.44
CA LEU A 47 -20.06 19.73 19.57
C LEU A 47 -18.92 20.76 19.80
N SER A 48 -19.22 21.89 20.44
CA SER A 48 -18.30 22.98 20.82
C SER A 48 -17.69 22.87 22.23
N GLY A 49 -18.16 21.97 23.11
CA GLY A 49 -17.71 21.90 24.50
C GLY A 49 -16.47 21.03 24.73
N PHE A 50 -16.25 20.02 23.89
CA PHE A 50 -15.09 19.11 23.96
C PHE A 50 -14.00 19.49 22.95
N GLN A 51 -13.84 20.78 22.69
CA GLN A 51 -12.81 21.30 21.81
C GLN A 51 -11.50 21.36 22.59
N THR A 52 -10.84 20.22 22.71
CA THR A 52 -9.47 20.19 23.20
C THR A 52 -8.57 20.73 22.08
N ASN A 53 -7.80 21.79 22.36
CA ASN A 53 -6.78 22.30 21.42
C ASN A 53 -5.56 21.36 21.35
N LYS A 54 -5.60 20.26 22.10
CA LYS A 54 -4.52 19.29 22.20
C LYS A 54 -4.79 18.14 21.22
N THR A 55 -3.93 18.03 20.22
CA THR A 55 -3.88 16.90 19.31
C THR A 55 -2.81 15.91 19.73
N ILE A 56 -3.08 14.63 19.50
CA ILE A 56 -2.14 13.53 19.73
C ILE A 56 -2.01 12.69 18.45
N LYS A 57 -0.86 12.04 18.26
CA LYS A 57 -0.65 11.14 17.12
C LYS A 57 -1.60 9.95 17.18
N CYS A 58 -2.08 9.52 16.02
CA CYS A 58 -2.86 8.30 15.90
C CYS A 58 -1.99 7.07 16.20
N THR A 59 -2.55 6.11 16.93
CA THR A 59 -1.91 4.82 17.27
C THR A 59 -2.58 3.64 16.58
N GLN A 60 -3.80 3.83 16.08
CA GLN A 60 -4.61 2.82 15.40
C GLN A 60 -5.40 3.51 14.29
N TRP A 61 -5.56 2.81 13.17
CA TRP A 61 -6.26 3.31 12.00
C TRP A 61 -7.42 2.40 11.65
N GLU A 62 -8.55 3.00 11.30
CA GLU A 62 -9.72 2.31 10.77
C GLU A 62 -9.83 2.68 9.29
N TYR A 63 -9.73 1.69 8.40
CA TYR A 63 -9.80 1.89 6.97
C TYR A 63 -11.22 1.63 6.46
N ASN A 64 -11.68 2.47 5.53
CA ASN A 64 -12.99 2.29 4.93
C ASN A 64 -12.89 1.43 3.66
N PHE A 65 -13.36 0.18 3.75
CA PHE A 65 -13.34 -0.78 2.65
C PHE A 65 -14.59 -0.73 1.75
N THR A 66 -15.41 0.34 1.81
CA THR A 66 -16.60 0.45 0.95
C THR A 66 -16.25 0.61 -0.53
N GLN A 67 -15.15 1.30 -0.86
CA GLN A 67 -14.70 1.46 -2.25
C GLN A 67 -13.80 0.32 -2.71
N ILE A 68 -12.93 -0.17 -1.81
CA ILE A 68 -11.97 -1.24 -2.09
C ILE A 68 -12.18 -2.31 -1.02
N PRO A 69 -12.81 -3.45 -1.34
CA PRO A 69 -13.27 -4.44 -0.35
C PRO A 69 -12.17 -5.36 0.18
N TYR A 70 -10.90 -5.01 0.01
CA TYR A 70 -9.76 -5.82 0.44
C TYR A 70 -8.68 -4.97 1.10
N PRO A 71 -8.02 -5.48 2.15
CA PRO A 71 -6.86 -4.84 2.74
C PRO A 71 -5.68 -4.92 1.78
N SER A 72 -4.99 -3.80 1.62
CA SER A 72 -3.68 -3.75 0.96
C SER A 72 -2.57 -3.95 1.98
N ILE A 73 -1.39 -4.39 1.54
CA ILE A 73 -0.23 -4.54 2.43
C ILE A 73 0.12 -3.24 3.18
N GLY A 74 -0.15 -2.08 2.57
CA GLY A 74 0.05 -0.77 3.20
C GLY A 74 -0.97 -0.50 4.31
N THR A 75 -2.20 -0.99 4.18
CA THR A 75 -3.23 -0.89 5.23
C THR A 75 -3.08 -1.97 6.31
N GLU A 76 -2.50 -3.13 5.97
CA GLU A 76 -2.22 -4.20 6.97
C GLU A 76 -1.03 -3.86 7.87
N LEU A 77 -0.03 -3.15 7.34
CA LEU A 77 1.18 -2.75 8.07
C LEU A 77 1.17 -1.28 8.52
N ASP A 78 0.04 -0.59 8.41
CA ASP A 78 -0.15 0.82 8.77
C ASP A 78 0.93 1.75 8.20
N TRP A 79 1.15 1.69 6.89
CA TRP A 79 2.05 2.58 6.14
C TRP A 79 1.37 3.92 5.85
N VAL A 80 0.99 4.60 6.92
CA VAL A 80 0.33 5.91 6.89
C VAL A 80 1.22 6.96 7.53
N CYS A 81 1.02 8.23 7.17
CA CYS A 81 1.69 9.37 7.81
C CYS A 81 3.22 9.26 7.74
N ASP A 82 3.89 9.17 8.89
CA ASP A 82 5.36 9.08 8.99
C ASP A 82 5.95 7.87 8.22
N ARG A 83 5.14 6.87 7.85
CA ARG A 83 5.56 5.67 7.12
C ARG A 83 5.01 5.56 5.69
N GLU A 84 4.34 6.59 5.19
CA GLU A 84 3.79 6.60 3.83
C GLU A 84 4.87 6.43 2.74
N TYR A 85 6.08 6.94 3.01
CA TYR A 85 7.23 6.84 2.11
C TYR A 85 7.63 5.39 1.79
N LEU A 86 7.25 4.41 2.61
CA LEU A 86 7.54 3.00 2.39
C LEU A 86 6.91 2.50 1.08
N VAL A 87 5.73 2.99 0.71
CA VAL A 87 5.07 2.65 -0.55
C VAL A 87 5.92 3.10 -1.74
N SER A 88 6.34 4.37 -1.74
CA SER A 88 7.19 4.93 -2.79
C SER A 88 8.56 4.26 -2.84
N THR A 89 9.10 3.88 -1.67
CA THR A 89 10.38 3.17 -1.58
C THR A 89 10.27 1.77 -2.19
N ALA A 90 9.19 1.03 -1.93
CA ALA A 90 8.97 -0.29 -2.55
C ALA A 90 8.84 -0.19 -4.08
N GLN A 91 8.23 0.90 -4.57
CA GLN A 91 8.17 1.18 -6.01
C GLN A 91 9.54 1.53 -6.60
N ALA A 92 10.36 2.31 -5.90
CA ALA A 92 11.73 2.59 -6.32
C ALA A 92 12.58 1.31 -6.41
N ILE A 93 12.49 0.44 -5.40
CA ILE A 93 13.18 -0.87 -5.37
C ILE A 93 12.75 -1.75 -6.54
N PHE A 94 11.47 -1.74 -6.91
CA PHE A 94 10.97 -2.44 -8.09
C PHE A 94 11.67 -1.96 -9.37
N PHE A 95 11.79 -0.64 -9.58
CA PHE A 95 12.51 -0.10 -10.75
C PHE A 95 14.00 -0.40 -10.74
N CYS A 96 14.65 -0.35 -9.57
CA CYS A 96 16.04 -0.80 -9.43
C CYS A 96 16.19 -2.28 -9.85
N GLY A 97 15.25 -3.13 -9.44
CA GLY A 97 15.15 -4.51 -9.91
C GLY A 97 15.03 -4.59 -11.43
N SER A 98 14.14 -3.80 -12.04
CA SER A 98 13.96 -3.75 -13.50
C SER A 98 15.24 -3.47 -14.26
N ILE A 99 16.01 -2.46 -13.82
CA ILE A 99 17.30 -2.10 -14.43
C ILE A 99 18.27 -3.27 -14.40
N ILE A 100 18.44 -3.88 -13.22
CA ILE A 100 19.36 -5.02 -13.03
C ILE A 100 18.88 -6.24 -13.83
N GLY A 101 17.57 -6.46 -13.88
CA GLY A 101 16.93 -7.53 -14.63
C GLY A 101 17.20 -7.40 -16.12
N GLY A 102 17.12 -6.19 -16.67
CA GLY A 102 17.46 -5.92 -18.07
C GLY A 102 18.89 -6.33 -18.41
N PHE A 103 19.87 -6.01 -17.56
CA PHE A 103 21.26 -6.44 -17.77
C PHE A 103 21.44 -7.95 -17.69
N LEU A 104 20.88 -8.59 -16.65
CA LEU A 104 21.01 -10.04 -16.44
C LEU A 104 20.33 -10.84 -17.55
N VAL A 105 19.09 -10.50 -17.86
CA VAL A 105 18.30 -11.21 -18.85
C VAL A 105 18.82 -10.91 -20.25
N GLY A 106 19.25 -9.68 -20.53
CA GLY A 106 19.93 -9.33 -21.79
C GLY A 106 21.16 -10.20 -22.04
N TRP A 107 22.00 -10.37 -21.03
CA TRP A 107 23.15 -11.27 -21.14
C TRP A 107 22.73 -12.74 -21.39
N ILE A 108 21.67 -13.22 -20.72
CA ILE A 108 21.14 -14.57 -20.94
C ILE A 108 20.55 -14.71 -22.35
N THR A 109 19.83 -13.70 -22.86
CA THR A 109 19.24 -13.75 -24.19
C THR A 109 20.30 -13.84 -25.27
N ASP A 110 21.43 -13.16 -25.07
CA ASP A 110 22.52 -13.13 -26.04
C ASP A 110 23.31 -14.44 -26.06
N HIS A 111 23.44 -15.11 -24.92
CA HIS A 111 24.27 -16.33 -24.81
C HIS A 111 23.48 -17.64 -24.92
N LYS A 112 22.28 -17.70 -24.34
CA LYS A 112 21.44 -18.91 -24.29
C LYS A 112 20.23 -18.82 -25.23
N GLY A 113 19.99 -17.67 -25.85
CA GLY A 113 18.83 -17.44 -26.71
C GLY A 113 17.59 -16.96 -25.95
N ARG A 114 16.58 -16.56 -26.72
CA ARG A 114 15.40 -15.83 -26.20
C ARG A 114 14.41 -16.70 -25.43
N ILE A 115 14.24 -17.96 -25.82
CA ILE A 115 13.29 -18.89 -25.17
C ILE A 115 13.69 -19.24 -23.73
N PRO A 116 14.95 -19.65 -23.43
CA PRO A 116 15.33 -19.95 -22.04
C PRO A 116 15.35 -18.69 -21.16
N ALA A 117 15.67 -17.52 -21.72
CA ALA A 117 15.55 -16.25 -21.00
C ALA A 117 14.10 -15.96 -20.58
N LEU A 118 13.13 -16.22 -21.46
CA LEU A 118 11.71 -16.08 -21.15
C LEU A 118 11.28 -17.03 -20.01
N MET A 119 11.71 -18.29 -20.06
CA MET A 119 11.41 -19.28 -19.01
C MET A 119 12.01 -18.86 -17.66
N PHE A 120 13.24 -18.34 -17.67
CA PHE A 120 13.90 -17.84 -16.47
C PHE A 120 13.14 -16.66 -15.82
N CYS A 121 12.74 -15.67 -16.62
CA CYS A 121 11.99 -14.51 -16.11
C CYS A 121 10.63 -14.92 -15.54
N ASN A 122 9.89 -15.78 -16.26
CA ASN A 122 8.60 -16.27 -15.79
C ASN A 122 8.74 -17.11 -14.52
N GLY A 123 9.80 -17.91 -14.39
CA GLY A 123 10.11 -18.65 -13.17
C GLY A 123 10.31 -17.72 -11.97
N ILE A 124 11.18 -16.71 -12.11
CA ILE A 124 11.40 -15.71 -11.05
C ILE A 124 10.10 -14.99 -10.69
N ALA A 125 9.33 -14.54 -11.68
CA ALA A 125 8.06 -13.85 -11.45
C ALA A 125 7.07 -14.72 -10.66
N LEU A 126 6.98 -16.00 -10.98
CA LEU A 126 6.08 -16.95 -10.32
C LEU A 126 6.50 -17.13 -8.85
N PHE A 127 7.78 -17.41 -8.59
CA PHE A 127 8.27 -17.58 -7.21
C PHE A 127 8.14 -16.30 -6.39
N ALA A 128 8.48 -15.14 -6.97
CA ALA A 128 8.33 -13.84 -6.31
C ALA A 128 6.86 -13.54 -5.98
N SER A 129 5.93 -13.89 -6.86
CA SER A 129 4.49 -13.69 -6.64
C SER A 129 3.95 -14.57 -5.50
N ILE A 130 4.37 -15.84 -5.45
CA ILE A 130 4.01 -16.74 -4.33
C ILE A 130 4.57 -16.20 -3.01
N PHE A 131 5.84 -15.77 -3.00
CA PHE A 131 6.47 -15.25 -1.79
C PHE A 131 5.92 -13.89 -1.35
N THR A 132 5.35 -13.12 -2.28
CA THR A 132 4.64 -11.87 -1.94
C THR A 132 3.41 -12.15 -1.08
N ALA A 133 2.69 -13.25 -1.32
CA ALA A 133 1.51 -13.60 -0.54
C ALA A 133 1.83 -13.96 0.93
N SER A 134 3.06 -14.39 1.22
CA SER A 134 3.52 -14.67 2.59
C SER A 134 4.26 -13.50 3.24
N ALA A 135 4.38 -12.35 2.57
CA ALA A 135 5.14 -11.21 3.06
C ALA A 135 4.39 -10.49 4.20
N ASN A 136 4.91 -10.63 5.42
CA ASN A 136 4.37 -9.96 6.62
C ASN A 136 5.23 -8.77 7.10
N SER A 137 6.26 -8.41 6.32
CA SER A 137 7.18 -7.33 6.67
C SER A 137 7.52 -6.49 5.45
N PHE A 138 7.92 -5.24 5.70
CA PHE A 138 8.40 -4.35 4.64
C PHE A 138 9.57 -4.96 3.86
N TRP A 139 10.54 -5.57 4.55
CA TRP A 139 11.72 -6.15 3.91
C TRP A 139 11.39 -7.36 3.03
N SER A 140 10.55 -8.28 3.52
CA SER A 140 10.11 -9.41 2.70
C SER A 140 9.36 -8.94 1.45
N PHE A 141 8.48 -7.94 1.62
CA PHE A 141 7.75 -7.35 0.50
C PHE A 141 8.68 -6.62 -0.49
N ALA A 142 9.67 -5.88 0.00
CA ALA A 142 10.65 -5.16 -0.81
C ALA A 142 11.50 -6.12 -1.65
N VAL A 143 11.96 -7.24 -1.06
CA VAL A 143 12.71 -8.28 -1.78
C VAL A 143 11.84 -8.92 -2.86
N CYS A 144 10.57 -9.25 -2.56
CA CYS A 144 9.65 -9.73 -3.58
C CYS A 144 9.47 -8.74 -4.72
N ARG A 145 9.28 -7.44 -4.41
CA ARG A 145 9.14 -6.39 -5.42
C ARG A 145 10.40 -6.24 -6.27
N PHE A 146 11.58 -6.37 -5.67
CA PHE A 146 12.83 -6.41 -6.42
C PHE A 146 12.87 -7.58 -7.41
N LEU A 147 12.54 -8.80 -6.95
CA LEU A 147 12.52 -10.01 -7.78
C LEU A 147 11.49 -9.93 -8.90
N THR A 148 10.28 -9.43 -8.62
CA THR A 148 9.26 -9.18 -9.63
C THR A 148 9.73 -8.13 -10.63
N GLY A 149 10.42 -7.08 -10.15
CA GLY A 149 11.05 -6.06 -11.00
C GLY A 149 12.05 -6.66 -11.98
N LEU A 150 12.91 -7.59 -11.55
CA LEU A 150 13.88 -8.27 -12.43
C LEU A 150 13.22 -8.92 -13.66
N ALA A 151 12.01 -9.46 -13.49
CA ALA A 151 11.28 -10.17 -14.53
C ALA A 151 10.34 -9.28 -15.36
N PHE A 152 9.83 -8.18 -14.80
CA PHE A 152 8.71 -7.40 -15.35
C PHE A 152 8.92 -6.93 -16.80
N ASP A 153 9.98 -6.16 -17.07
CA ASP A 153 10.24 -5.62 -18.40
C ASP A 153 10.53 -6.74 -19.42
N ASN A 154 11.22 -7.78 -18.99
CA ASN A 154 11.68 -8.86 -19.86
C ASN A 154 10.55 -9.79 -20.31
N CYS A 155 9.53 -9.99 -19.45
CA CYS A 155 8.36 -10.80 -19.79
C CYS A 155 7.53 -10.22 -20.95
N ILE A 156 7.53 -8.89 -21.13
CA ILE A 156 6.79 -8.22 -22.21
C ILE A 156 7.67 -8.04 -23.45
N ASN A 157 8.92 -7.61 -23.26
CA ASN A 157 9.81 -7.27 -24.37
C ASN A 157 10.25 -8.50 -25.17
N ILE A 158 10.58 -9.63 -24.53
CA ILE A 158 11.10 -10.81 -25.22
C ILE A 158 10.09 -11.42 -26.21
N PRO A 159 8.82 -11.68 -25.84
CA PRO A 159 7.82 -12.21 -26.76
C PRO A 159 7.51 -11.28 -27.94
N LEU A 160 7.47 -9.96 -27.70
CA LEU A 160 7.24 -8.96 -28.75
C LEU A 160 8.29 -9.04 -29.87
N ILE A 161 9.54 -9.26 -29.49
CA ILE A 161 10.66 -9.38 -30.45
C ILE A 161 10.59 -10.72 -31.20
N ILE A 162 10.09 -11.78 -30.58
CA ILE A 162 9.88 -13.10 -31.23
C ILE A 162 8.71 -13.04 -32.23
N GLY A 163 7.63 -12.31 -31.89
CA GLY A 163 6.39 -12.28 -32.68
C GLY A 163 6.43 -11.37 -33.92
N LYS A 164 7.47 -10.54 -34.10
CA LYS A 164 7.61 -9.78 -35.35
C LYS A 164 7.99 -10.72 -36.50
N PRO A 165 7.17 -10.83 -37.57
CA PRO A 165 7.59 -11.54 -38.76
C PRO A 165 8.84 -10.86 -39.30
N SER A 166 9.88 -11.64 -39.60
CA SER A 166 11.01 -11.12 -40.36
C SER A 166 10.49 -10.66 -41.71
N THR A 167 10.34 -9.34 -41.89
CA THR A 167 10.24 -8.73 -43.22
C THR A 167 11.55 -9.02 -43.93
N LYS A 168 11.57 -10.14 -44.67
CA LYS A 168 12.48 -10.32 -45.81
C LYS A 168 11.84 -9.69 -47.04
#